data_AF-A0A151JYQ3-F1
#
_entry.id   AF-A0A151JYQ3-F1
#
_cell.length_a   1.000
_cell.length_b   1.000
_cell.length_c   1.000
_cell.angle_alpha   90.00
_cell.angle_beta   90.00
_cell.angle_gamma   90.00
#
_symmetry.space_group_name_H-M   'P 1'
#
loop_
_entity.id
_entity.type
_entity.pdbx_description
1 polymer ?
#
loop_
_entity_poly.entity_id
_entity_poly.type
_entity_poly.pdbx_seq_one_letter_code
_entity_poly.pdbx_strand_id
1 'polypeptide(L)' 'ERLTHYFLCNDVPKEKQVSLFITLAGSEGYELLCNLCTPKKPANLTLERLAEIMQKHLQPQPSNIAAINSKNASR' A
#
# COMPACT_ATOMS: atom_id res chain seq x y z
N GLU A 1 8.64 0.75 -5.25
CA GLU A 1 9.98 0.97 -5.85
C GLU A 1 10.93 1.72 -4.91
N ARG A 2 10.73 3.02 -4.62
CA ARG A 2 11.64 3.82 -3.76
C ARG A 2 11.99 3.18 -2.41
N LEU A 3 11.01 2.59 -1.72
CA LEU A 3 11.23 1.91 -0.44
C LEU A 3 12.14 0.68 -0.58
N THR A 4 12.01 -0.08 -1.67
CA THR A 4 12.85 -1.24 -1.96
C THR A 4 14.31 -0.83 -2.17
N HIS A 5 14.55 0.27 -2.90
CA HIS A 5 15.90 0.84 -3.02
C HIS A 5 16.44 1.32 -1.68
N TYR A 6 15.61 1.94 -0.83
CA TYR A 6 16.03 2.34 0.51
C TYR A 6 16.50 1.12 1.33
N PHE A 7 15.76 0.00 1.29
CA PHE A 7 16.19 -1.21 1.99
C PHE A 7 17.52 -1.75 1.47
N LEU A 8 17.70 -1.77 0.15
CA LEU A 8 18.92 -2.26 -0.48
C LEU A 8 20.13 -1.40 -0.12
N CYS A 9 20.05 -0.07 -0.27
CA CYS A 9 21.17 0.82 -0.02
C CYS A 9 21.60 0.90 1.45
N ASN A 10 20.72 0.51 2.37
CA ASN A 10 20.97 0.58 3.81
C ASN A 10 21.09 -0.82 4.45
N ASP A 11 21.22 -1.88 3.64
CA ASP A 11 21.32 -3.27 4.10
C ASP A 11 20.25 -3.64 5.15
N VAL A 12 19.02 -3.18 4.93
CA VAL A 12 17.94 -3.36 5.91
C VAL A 12 17.53 -4.84 5.97
N PRO A 13 17.70 -5.50 7.13
CA PRO A 13 17.32 -6.90 7.29
C PRO A 13 15.83 -7.11 7.02
N LYS A 14 15.46 -8.22 6.37
CA LYS A 14 14.07 -8.52 5.96
C LYS A 14 13.09 -8.43 7.13
N GLU A 15 13.48 -8.93 8.29
CA GLU A 15 12.69 -8.92 9.52
C GLU A 15 12.40 -7.50 10.07
N LYS A 16 13.15 -6.48 9.63
CA LYS A 16 12.94 -5.08 10.03
C LYS A 16 12.15 -4.27 9.01
N GLN A 17 11.95 -4.78 7.79
CA GLN A 17 11.38 -4.01 6.68
C GLN A 17 9.92 -3.61 6.94
N VAL A 18 9.12 -4.47 7.57
CA VAL A 18 7.72 -4.15 7.93
C VAL A 18 7.67 -3.02 8.96
N SER A 19 8.48 -3.12 10.02
CA SER A 19 8.54 -2.08 11.05
C SER A 19 8.99 -0.74 10.47
N LEU A 20 10.05 -0.75 9.66
CA LEU A 20 10.54 0.46 9.01
C LEU A 20 9.51 1.06 8.03
N PHE A 21 8.82 0.22 7.27
CA PHE A 21 7.73 0.67 6.39
C PHE A 21 6.63 1.38 7.18
N ILE A 22 6.17 0.79 8.28
CA ILE A 22 5.15 1.38 9.15
C ILE A 22 5.64 2.72 9.73
N THR A 23 6.91 2.80 10.16
CA THR A 23 7.50 4.06 10.66
C THR A 23 7.53 5.14 9.57
N LEU A 24 7.91 4.79 8.35
CA LEU A 24 7.99 5.73 7.23
C LEU A 24 6.62 6.15 6.69
N ALA A 25 5.56 5.35 6.92
CA ALA A 25 4.19 5.68 6.51
C ALA A 25 3.61 6.89 7.28
N GLY A 26 4.20 7.27 8.41
CA GLY A 26 3.70 8.35 9.25
C GLY A 26 2.37 8.02 9.92
N SER A 27 1.81 8.99 10.66
CA SER A 27 0.57 8.81 11.43
C SER A 27 -0.62 8.45 10.53
N GLU A 28 -0.86 9.25 9.49
CA GLU A 28 -2.01 9.10 8.58
C GLU A 28 -1.95 7.78 7.80
N GLY A 29 -0.76 7.43 7.27
CA GLY A 29 -0.56 6.17 6.56
C GLY A 29 -0.71 4.97 7.47
N TYR A 30 -0.23 5.06 8.73
CA TYR A 30 -0.40 3.99 9.70
C TYR A 30 -1.86 3.81 10.14
N GLU A 31 -2.59 4.90 10.39
CA GLU A 31 -4.01 4.84 10.73
C GLU A 31 -4.82 4.17 9.62
N LEU A 32 -4.57 4.55 8.36
CA LEU A 32 -5.17 3.89 7.20
C LEU A 32 -4.84 2.39 7.18
N LEU A 33 -3.58 2.02 7.39
CA LEU A 33 -3.17 0.61 7.45
C LEU A 33 -3.91 -0.16 8.55
N CYS A 34 -4.04 0.41 9.76
CA CYS A 34 -4.79 -0.20 10.85
C CYS A 34 -6.24 -0.46 10.46
N ASN A 35 -6.91 0.53 9.87
CA ASN A 35 -8.28 0.39 9.41
C ASN A 35 -8.43 -0.72 8.38
N LEU A 36 -7.54 -0.75 7.37
CA LEU A 36 -7.59 -1.72 6.27
C LEU A 36 -7.15 -3.14 6.66
N CYS A 37 -6.33 -3.31 7.71
CA CYS A 37 -5.81 -4.62 8.12
C CYS A 37 -6.72 -5.37 9.11
N THR A 38 -7.79 -4.73 9.61
CA THR A 38 -8.71 -5.28 10.60
C THR A 38 -9.22 -6.67 10.19
N PRO A 39 -9.21 -7.68 11.10
CA PRO A 39 -8.89 -7.62 12.54
C PRO A 39 -7.39 -7.81 12.87
N LYS A 40 -6.51 -7.94 11.88
CA LYS A 40 -5.07 -8.18 12.09
C LYS A 40 -4.33 -6.84 12.28
N LYS A 41 -3.23 -6.87 13.04
CA LYS A 41 -2.31 -5.73 13.14
C LYS A 41 -1.42 -5.66 11.89
N PRO A 42 -1.12 -4.46 11.34
CA PRO A 42 -0.23 -4.31 10.19
C PRO A 42 1.14 -4.97 10.40
N ALA A 43 1.70 -4.88 11.61
CA ALA A 43 2.98 -5.47 11.97
C ALA A 43 3.03 -7.01 11.90
N ASN A 44 1.87 -7.67 11.83
CA ASN A 44 1.78 -9.14 11.73
C ASN A 44 1.58 -9.62 10.27
N LEU A 45 1.65 -8.72 9.29
CA LEU A 45 1.52 -9.02 7.87
C LEU A 45 2.87 -8.87 7.17
N THR A 46 3.01 -9.48 5.99
CA THR A 46 4.20 -9.29 5.16
C THR A 46 4.15 -7.93 4.47
N LEU A 47 5.32 -7.43 4.08
CA LEU A 47 5.43 -6.16 3.37
C LEU A 47 4.66 -6.17 2.04
N GLU A 48 4.71 -7.29 1.29
CA GLU A 48 3.97 -7.47 0.04
C GLU A 48 2.47 -7.33 0.29
N ARG A 49 1.97 -7.97 1.36
CA ARG A 49 0.55 -7.89 1.69
C ARG A 49 0.12 -6.49 2.06
N LEU A 50 0.94 -5.75 2.81
CA LEU A 50 0.64 -4.36 3.15
C LEU A 50 0.63 -3.47 1.90
N ALA A 51 1.58 -3.65 0.99
CA ALA A 51 1.65 -2.93 -0.26
C ALA A 51 0.41 -3.19 -1.14
N GLU A 52 -0.03 -4.44 -1.26
CA GLU A 52 -1.25 -4.80 -1.97
C GLU A 52 -2.50 -4.13 -1.40
N ILE A 53 -2.64 -4.13 -0.07
CA ILE A 53 -3.78 -3.52 0.63
C ILE A 53 -3.83 -2.02 0.34
N MET A 54 -2.71 -1.33 0.50
CA MET A 54 -2.63 0.11 0.21
C MET A 54 -2.87 0.42 -1.26
N GLN A 55 -2.29 -0.37 -2.17
CA GLN A 55 -2.46 -0.16 -3.61
C GLN A 55 -3.93 -0.30 -4.01
N LYS A 56 -4.63 -1.33 -3.52
CA LYS A 56 -6.06 -1.52 -3.80
C LYS A 56 -6.93 -0.36 -3.31
N HIS A 57 -6.55 0.28 -2.21
CA HIS A 57 -7.31 1.39 -1.65
C HIS A 57 -7.00 2.73 -2.32
N LEU A 58 -5.71 3.03 -2.53
CA LEU A 58 -5.25 4.32 -3.07
C LEU A 58 -5.33 4.38 -4.61
N GLN A 59 -5.29 3.23 -5.27
CA GLN A 59 -5.40 3.10 -6.72
C GLN A 59 -6.50 2.08 -7.05
N PRO A 60 -7.78 2.40 -6.76
CA PRO A 60 -8.86 1.52 -7.13
C PRO A 60 -8.85 1.34 -8.64
N GLN A 61 -8.78 0.09 -9.09
CA GLN A 61 -8.93 -0.24 -10.51
C GLN A 61 -10.23 0.40 -11.01
N PRO A 62 -10.21 1.15 -12.13
CA PRO A 62 -11.44 1.72 -12.67
C PRO A 62 -12.42 0.58 -12.95
N SER A 63 -13.64 0.71 -12.44
CA SER A 63 -14.68 -0.26 -12.79
C SER A 63 -14.94 -0.19 -14.30
N ASN A 64 -15.25 -1.32 -14.93
CA ASN A 64 -15.60 -1.38 -16.36
C ASN A 64 -16.71 -0.36 -16.72
N ILE A 65 -17.60 -0.05 -15.77
CA ILE A 65 -18.69 0.93 -15.92
C ILE A 65 -18.15 2.37 -16.04
N ALA A 66 -17.16 2.76 -15.24
CA ALA A 66 -16.52 4.07 -15.35
C ALA A 66 -15.73 4.22 -16.66
N ALA A 67 -15.06 3.16 -17.11
CA ALA A 67 -14.35 3.15 -18.38
C ALA A 67 -15.29 3.28 -19.60
N ILE A 68 -16.47 2.63 -19.57
CA ILE A 68 -17.49 2.74 -20.62
C ILE A 68 -18.03 4.18 -20.73
N ASN A 69 -18.30 4.84 -19.61
CA ASN A 69 -18.85 6.20 -19.61
C ASN A 69 -17.87 7.25 -20.15
N SER A 70 -16.56 7.08 -19.93
CA SER A 70 -15.53 8.00 -20.46
C SER A 70 -15.42 7.99 -21.99
N LYS A 71 -15.69 6.84 -22.63
CA LYS A 71 -15.64 6.70 -24.10
C LYS A 71 -16.85 7.31 -24.80
N ASN A 72 -17.99 7.39 -24.12
CA ASN A 72 -19.21 7.99 -24.65
C ASN A 72 -19.26 9.52 -24.49
N ALA A 73 -18.45 10.10 -23.60
CA ALA A 73 -18.38 11.54 -23.40
C ALA A 73 -17.39 12.25 -24.36
N SER A 74 -16.58 11.49 -25.09
CA SER A 74 -15.61 12.02 -26.08
C SER A 74 -16.08 11.81 -27.54
N ARG A 75 -17.38 11.57 -27.74
CA ARG A 75 -18.00 11.33 -29.04
C ARG A 75 -19.12 12.31 -29.30
#